data_AF-A0A2H6N1V5-F1
#
_entry.id   AF-A0A2H6N1V5-F1
#
_cell.length_a   1.000
_cell.length_b   1.000
_cell.length_c   1.000
_cell.angle_alpha   90.00
_cell.angle_beta   90.00
_cell.angle_gamma   90.00
#
_symmetry.space_group_name_H-M   'P 1'
#
loop_
_entity.id
_entity.type
_entity.pdbx_description
1 polymer ?
#
loop_
_entity_poly.entity_id
_entity_poly.type
_entity_poly.pdbx_seq_one_letter_code
_entity_poly.pdbx_strand_id
1 'polypeptide(L)'
;RVHGGLRTICLAFRDFPAGEPEPEWDNENDIVTGLTCIAVVGIEDPVRPEVPDAIKKCQRAGITVRMVTGDNINTARAIALKCGILHPGEDFLCLEGKEFNRRIRNEKGEIEQERIDKIWPKLRVLARSSPTDKHTLVKGIIDSTVSEQRQVVAVTGDGTNDGPALKKADVGFAMGIAGTDVAKEASDIILTDDNFSSIVKAVMWGRNVYDSISKFLQFQLTVNVVAVIVAFTGACITQDSPLKAVQMLWVNLIMDTLASLALATEPPTESLLLRKPYGRNKPLISRTMMKNILGHAFYQLVVVFTLLFAGEKIFDIDSGRNAPLHAPPSEHYKLCLIHL
;
A
#
# COMPACT_ATOMS: atom_id res chain seq x y z
N ARG A 1 -15.70 -20.91 -30.37
CA ARG A 1 -15.74 -19.48 -30.79
C ARG A 1 -14.63 -18.77 -30.04
N VAL A 2 -13.57 -18.34 -30.73
CA VAL A 2 -12.32 -17.89 -30.11
C VAL A 2 -12.56 -16.60 -29.32
N HIS A 3 -12.56 -16.71 -27.99
CA HIS A 3 -12.62 -15.60 -27.03
C HIS A 3 -11.25 -14.94 -26.78
N GLY A 4 -10.20 -15.34 -27.53
CA GLY A 4 -8.85 -14.82 -27.37
C GLY A 4 -8.71 -13.52 -28.15
N GLY A 5 -8.55 -12.40 -27.45
CA GLY A 5 -8.11 -11.15 -28.06
C GLY A 5 -6.65 -11.25 -28.51
N LEU A 6 -6.39 -12.10 -29.51
CA LEU A 6 -5.08 -12.33 -30.09
C LEU A 6 -4.60 -11.07 -30.83
N ARG A 7 -3.30 -10.82 -30.79
CA ARG A 7 -2.67 -9.81 -31.65
C ARG A 7 -2.55 -10.40 -33.06
N THR A 8 -3.36 -9.91 -33.98
CA THR A 8 -3.41 -10.42 -35.36
C THR A 8 -2.43 -9.69 -36.27
N ILE A 9 -1.64 -10.43 -37.04
CA ILE A 9 -0.76 -9.91 -38.09
C ILE A 9 -1.15 -10.57 -39.41
N CYS A 10 -1.34 -9.77 -40.46
CA CYS A 10 -1.59 -10.26 -41.82
C CYS A 10 -0.25 -10.33 -42.58
N LEU A 11 0.05 -11.49 -43.15
CA LEU A 11 1.16 -11.70 -44.06
C LEU A 11 0.61 -11.64 -45.48
N ALA A 12 1.10 -10.70 -46.27
CA ALA A 12 0.66 -10.49 -47.65
C ALA A 12 1.87 -10.15 -48.53
N PHE A 13 1.78 -10.42 -49.82
CA PHE A 13 2.83 -10.12 -50.79
C PHE A 13 2.25 -9.50 -52.05
N ARG A 14 3.09 -8.83 -52.82
CA ARG A 14 2.79 -8.37 -54.18
C ARG A 14 3.99 -8.67 -55.06
N ASP A 15 3.72 -9.23 -56.22
CA ASP A 15 4.73 -9.46 -57.23
C ASP A 15 4.91 -8.19 -58.07
N PHE A 16 6.16 -7.84 -58.37
CA PHE A 16 6.51 -6.80 -59.32
C PHE A 16 6.97 -7.45 -60.63
N PRO A 17 6.27 -7.26 -61.76
CA PRO A 17 6.62 -7.90 -63.02
C PRO A 17 8.02 -7.49 -63.50
N ALA A 18 8.79 -8.45 -64.01
CA ALA A 18 10.09 -8.16 -64.61
C ALA A 18 9.92 -7.36 -65.92
N GLY A 19 10.43 -6.13 -65.95
CA GLY A 19 10.38 -5.25 -67.12
C GLY A 19 9.63 -3.93 -66.91
N GLU A 20 8.93 -3.78 -65.78
CA GLU A 20 8.39 -2.48 -65.34
C GLU A 20 9.46 -1.68 -64.58
N PRO A 21 9.39 -0.34 -64.58
CA PRO A 21 10.25 0.48 -63.74
C PRO A 21 10.06 0.07 -62.27
N GLU A 22 11.14 0.06 -61.49
CA GLU A 22 11.02 -0.18 -60.06
C GLU A 22 10.06 0.85 -59.43
N PRO A 23 9.17 0.41 -58.51
CA PRO A 23 8.31 1.33 -57.78
C PRO A 23 9.15 2.30 -56.95
N GLU A 24 8.60 3.47 -56.67
CA GLU A 24 9.25 4.46 -55.82
C GLU A 24 9.20 3.96 -54.36
N TRP A 25 10.29 3.35 -53.90
CA TRP A 25 10.37 2.66 -52.60
C TRP A 25 10.07 3.54 -51.38
N ASP A 26 10.14 4.87 -51.52
CA ASP A 26 9.81 5.83 -50.47
C ASP A 26 8.30 6.14 -50.41
N ASN A 27 7.53 5.77 -51.43
CA ASN A 27 6.08 5.98 -51.48
C ASN A 27 5.32 4.76 -50.94
N GLU A 28 5.19 4.70 -49.61
CA GLU A 28 4.56 3.58 -48.89
C GLU A 28 3.14 3.27 -49.39
N ASN A 29 2.36 4.29 -49.77
CA ASN A 29 1.00 4.09 -50.26
C ASN A 29 0.96 3.37 -51.62
N ASP A 30 1.96 3.54 -52.48
CA ASP A 30 2.01 2.87 -53.78
C ASP A 30 2.43 1.39 -53.61
N ILE A 31 3.39 1.15 -52.70
CA ILE A 31 3.92 -0.17 -52.38
C ILE A 31 2.87 -1.04 -51.67
N VAL A 32 2.12 -0.48 -50.72
CA VAL A 32 1.15 -1.20 -49.87
C VAL A 32 -0.25 -1.24 -50.49
N THR A 33 -0.33 -1.42 -51.82
CA THR A 33 -1.59 -1.61 -52.56
C THR A 33 -1.58 -2.93 -53.33
N GLY A 34 -2.76 -3.51 -53.59
CA GLY A 34 -2.88 -4.71 -54.43
C GLY A 34 -2.23 -5.98 -53.86
N LEU A 35 -2.03 -6.05 -52.54
CA LEU A 35 -1.40 -7.19 -51.88
C LEU A 35 -2.30 -8.44 -51.92
N THR A 36 -1.69 -9.59 -52.18
CA THR A 36 -2.30 -10.92 -52.04
C THR A 36 -2.07 -11.42 -50.61
N CYS A 37 -3.16 -11.64 -49.88
CA CYS A 37 -3.11 -12.20 -48.53
C CYS A 37 -2.63 -13.66 -48.57
N ILE A 38 -1.58 -13.96 -47.80
CA ILE A 38 -1.04 -15.32 -47.63
C ILE A 38 -1.69 -15.96 -46.41
N ALA A 39 -1.58 -15.30 -45.25
CA ALA A 39 -2.01 -15.84 -43.97
C ALA A 39 -2.31 -14.74 -42.95
N VAL A 40 -3.14 -15.07 -41.96
CA VAL A 40 -3.32 -14.26 -40.75
C VAL A 40 -2.83 -15.06 -39.56
N VAL A 41 -1.84 -14.52 -38.84
CA VAL A 41 -1.29 -15.13 -37.64
C VAL A 41 -1.87 -14.43 -36.41
N GLY A 42 -2.35 -15.20 -35.44
CA GLY A 42 -2.79 -14.69 -34.15
C GLY A 42 -1.77 -15.02 -33.06
N ILE A 43 -1.20 -13.98 -32.44
CA ILE A 43 -0.25 -14.12 -31.34
C ILE A 43 -0.98 -13.92 -30.02
N GLU A 44 -0.82 -14.85 -29.09
CA GLU A 44 -1.33 -14.75 -27.72
C GLU A 44 -0.20 -14.33 -26.78
N ASP A 45 -0.46 -13.31 -25.96
CA ASP A 45 0.38 -13.01 -24.80
C ASP A 45 -0.13 -13.82 -23.60
N PRO A 46 0.62 -14.83 -23.12
CA PRO A 46 0.16 -15.70 -22.05
C PRO A 46 0.12 -14.95 -20.72
N VAL A 47 -1.00 -15.06 -20.02
CA VAL A 47 -1.11 -14.58 -18.64
C VAL A 47 -0.24 -15.46 -17.73
N ARG A 48 0.59 -14.85 -16.90
CA ARG A 48 1.39 -15.57 -15.90
C ARG A 48 0.47 -16.33 -14.93
N PRO A 49 0.74 -17.61 -14.62
CA PRO A 49 -0.16 -18.47 -13.82
C PRO A 49 -0.55 -17.90 -12.45
N GLU A 50 0.34 -17.13 -11.82
CA GLU A 50 0.18 -16.54 -10.49
C GLU A 50 -0.68 -15.26 -10.47
N VAL A 51 -0.83 -14.57 -11.61
CA VAL A 51 -1.51 -13.28 -11.69
C VAL A 51 -2.99 -13.36 -11.30
N PRO A 52 -3.80 -14.34 -11.77
CA PRO A 52 -5.20 -14.44 -11.39
C PRO A 52 -5.41 -14.58 -9.87
N ASP A 53 -4.59 -15.38 -9.18
CA ASP A 53 -4.67 -15.54 -7.73
C ASP A 53 -4.23 -14.26 -7.01
N ALA A 54 -3.16 -13.62 -7.48
CA ALA A 54 -2.67 -12.36 -6.93
C ALA A 54 -3.72 -11.23 -7.04
N ILE A 55 -4.40 -11.10 -8.18
CA ILE A 55 -5.48 -10.14 -8.38
C ILE A 55 -6.67 -10.45 -7.46
N LYS A 56 -7.04 -11.71 -7.33
CA LYS A 56 -8.10 -12.14 -6.40
C LYS A 56 -7.75 -11.80 -4.95
N LYS A 57 -6.49 -12.01 -4.52
CA LYS A 57 -6.00 -11.61 -3.19
C LYS A 57 -6.10 -10.10 -2.98
N CYS A 58 -5.69 -9.29 -3.97
CA CYS A 58 -5.83 -7.83 -3.93
C CYS A 58 -7.29 -7.39 -3.81
N GLN A 59 -8.18 -7.93 -4.65
CA GLN A 59 -9.60 -7.59 -4.63
C GLN A 59 -10.26 -7.95 -3.29
N ARG A 60 -9.97 -9.14 -2.75
CA ARG A 60 -10.43 -9.55 -1.42
C ARG A 60 -9.92 -8.62 -0.32
N ALA A 61 -8.69 -8.12 -0.46
CA ALA A 61 -8.09 -7.15 0.46
C ALA A 61 -8.65 -5.73 0.32
N GLY A 62 -9.63 -5.50 -0.56
CA GLY A 62 -10.26 -4.20 -0.83
C GLY A 62 -9.49 -3.31 -1.80
N ILE A 63 -8.55 -3.86 -2.58
CA ILE A 63 -7.75 -3.12 -3.55
C ILE A 63 -8.34 -3.34 -4.95
N THR A 64 -8.74 -2.25 -5.61
CA THR A 64 -9.30 -2.33 -6.97
C THR A 64 -8.18 -2.24 -8.01
N VAL A 65 -7.93 -3.35 -8.70
CA VAL A 65 -6.96 -3.42 -9.80
C VAL A 65 -7.56 -2.82 -11.07
N ARG A 66 -6.80 -1.98 -11.77
CA ARG A 66 -7.17 -1.36 -13.06
C ARG A 66 -6.07 -1.60 -14.07
N MET A 67 -6.44 -2.02 -15.27
CA MET A 67 -5.51 -2.23 -16.38
C MET A 67 -5.44 -0.98 -17.25
N VAL A 68 -4.23 -0.47 -17.49
CA VAL A 68 -3.96 0.63 -18.43
C VAL A 68 -2.91 0.14 -19.42
N THR A 69 -3.28 0.03 -20.70
CA THR A 69 -2.42 -0.56 -21.74
C THR A 69 -2.49 0.22 -23.06
N GLY A 70 -1.43 0.11 -23.86
CA GLY A 70 -1.40 0.58 -25.25
C GLY A 70 -2.12 -0.36 -26.24
N ASP A 71 -2.50 -1.57 -25.81
CA ASP A 71 -3.16 -2.56 -26.66
C ASP A 71 -4.58 -2.15 -27.08
N ASN A 72 -5.12 -2.87 -28.07
CA ASN A 72 -6.51 -2.76 -28.48
C ASN A 72 -7.48 -3.13 -27.33
N ILE A 73 -8.61 -2.45 -27.25
CA ILE A 73 -9.66 -2.70 -26.25
C ILE A 73 -10.15 -4.15 -26.22
N ASN A 74 -10.23 -4.83 -27.35
CA ASN A 74 -10.69 -6.22 -27.41
C ASN A 74 -9.69 -7.17 -26.76
N THR A 75 -8.39 -6.97 -27.01
CA THR A 75 -7.28 -7.70 -26.37
C THR A 75 -7.23 -7.42 -24.88
N ALA A 76 -7.24 -6.15 -24.50
CA ALA A 76 -7.22 -5.74 -23.11
C ALA A 76 -8.41 -6.31 -22.32
N ARG A 77 -9.62 -6.28 -22.89
CA ARG A 77 -10.82 -6.85 -22.26
C ARG A 77 -10.72 -8.37 -22.10
N ALA A 78 -10.20 -9.08 -23.11
CA ALA A 78 -10.01 -10.53 -23.03
C ALA A 78 -9.00 -10.91 -21.95
N ILE A 79 -7.87 -10.21 -21.86
CA ILE A 79 -6.86 -10.42 -20.81
C ILE A 79 -7.46 -10.07 -19.44
N ALA A 80 -8.15 -8.94 -19.31
CA ALA A 80 -8.75 -8.50 -18.06
C ALA A 80 -9.83 -9.48 -17.53
N LEU A 81 -10.58 -10.14 -18.41
CA LEU A 81 -11.49 -11.24 -18.05
C LEU A 81 -10.71 -12.48 -17.57
N LYS A 82 -9.67 -12.90 -18.31
CA LYS A 82 -8.83 -14.06 -17.94
C LYS A 82 -8.13 -13.86 -16.60
N CYS A 83 -7.66 -12.65 -16.31
CA CYS A 83 -6.97 -12.29 -15.07
C CYS A 83 -7.92 -12.06 -13.89
N GLY A 84 -9.25 -12.02 -14.11
CA GLY A 84 -10.23 -11.73 -13.07
C GLY A 84 -10.29 -10.27 -12.63
N ILE A 85 -9.85 -9.33 -13.49
CA ILE A 85 -10.04 -7.88 -13.28
C ILE A 85 -11.50 -7.50 -13.61
N LEU A 86 -12.05 -8.13 -14.64
CA LEU A 86 -13.44 -7.98 -15.04
C LEU A 86 -14.22 -9.23 -14.65
N HIS A 87 -15.32 -9.06 -13.93
CA HIS A 87 -16.25 -10.14 -13.61
C HIS A 87 -17.54 -9.97 -14.44
N PRO A 88 -17.96 -10.98 -15.22
CA PRO A 88 -19.21 -10.90 -15.96
C PRO A 88 -20.41 -10.62 -15.04
N GLY A 89 -21.21 -9.60 -15.37
CA GLY A 89 -22.37 -9.19 -14.58
C GLY A 89 -22.10 -8.04 -13.60
N GLU A 90 -20.85 -7.64 -13.39
CA GLU A 90 -20.53 -6.41 -12.67
C GLU A 90 -20.68 -5.16 -13.55
N ASP A 91 -20.98 -4.03 -12.91
CA ASP A 91 -21.02 -2.72 -13.55
C ASP A 91 -19.59 -2.16 -13.69
N PHE A 92 -18.96 -2.45 -14.83
CA PHE A 92 -17.62 -1.97 -15.18
C PHE A 92 -17.61 -1.19 -16.50
N LEU A 93 -16.59 -0.36 -16.65
CA LEU A 93 -16.35 0.42 -17.86
C LEU A 93 -14.97 0.07 -18.46
N CYS A 94 -14.95 -0.15 -19.77
CA CYS A 94 -13.74 -0.27 -20.57
C CYS A 94 -13.75 0.84 -21.62
N LEU A 95 -12.71 1.67 -21.66
CA LEU A 95 -12.60 2.80 -22.60
C LEU A 95 -11.30 2.71 -23.39
N GLU A 96 -11.31 3.29 -24.58
CA GLU A 96 -10.08 3.65 -25.28
C GLU A 96 -9.60 5.05 -24.87
N GLY A 97 -8.30 5.32 -24.95
CA GLY A 97 -7.70 6.61 -24.60
C GLY A 97 -8.36 7.81 -25.30
N LYS A 98 -8.73 7.66 -26.58
CA LYS A 98 -9.45 8.70 -27.33
C LYS A 98 -10.82 9.01 -26.72
N GLU A 99 -11.56 7.98 -26.34
CA GLU A 99 -12.88 8.12 -25.72
C GLU A 99 -12.78 8.67 -24.30
N PHE A 100 -11.79 8.22 -23.53
CA PHE A 100 -11.49 8.75 -22.20
C PHE A 100 -11.22 10.25 -22.26
N ASN A 101 -10.32 10.70 -23.15
CA ASN A 101 -10.01 12.11 -23.36
C ASN A 101 -11.25 12.93 -23.74
N ARG A 102 -12.10 12.40 -24.63
CA ARG A 102 -13.34 13.08 -25.05
C ARG A 102 -14.29 13.27 -23.88
N ARG A 103 -14.42 12.29 -22.99
CA ARG A 103 -15.35 12.35 -21.86
C ARG A 103 -14.87 13.24 -20.73
N ILE A 104 -13.56 13.33 -20.48
CA ILE A 104 -13.02 14.12 -19.37
C ILE A 104 -12.85 15.60 -19.73
N ARG A 105 -12.83 15.94 -21.02
CA ARG A 105 -12.61 17.31 -21.49
C ARG A 105 -13.93 18.05 -21.71
N ASN A 106 -13.90 19.36 -21.51
CA ASN A 106 -15.01 20.26 -21.78
C ASN A 106 -14.98 20.79 -23.23
N GLU A 107 -15.94 21.65 -23.59
CA GLU A 107 -16.03 22.26 -24.92
C GLU A 107 -14.78 23.10 -25.29
N LYS A 108 -14.04 23.57 -24.28
CA LYS A 108 -12.78 24.32 -24.43
C LYS A 108 -11.55 23.41 -24.48
N GLY A 109 -11.72 22.09 -24.34
CA GLY A 109 -10.62 21.11 -24.35
C GLY A 109 -9.89 20.95 -23.01
N GLU A 110 -10.36 21.59 -21.93
CA GLU A 110 -9.78 21.53 -20.59
C GLU A 110 -10.31 20.32 -19.83
N ILE A 111 -9.50 19.76 -18.94
CA ILE A 111 -9.84 18.58 -18.13
C ILE A 111 -10.74 19.00 -16.95
N GLU A 112 -11.95 18.43 -16.88
CA GLU A 112 -12.90 18.66 -15.78
C GLU A 112 -12.89 17.49 -14.78
N GLN A 113 -12.53 17.77 -13.52
CA GLN A 113 -12.45 16.77 -12.46
C GLN A 113 -13.79 16.05 -12.23
N GLU A 114 -14.92 16.77 -12.27
CA GLU A 114 -16.26 16.19 -12.08
C GLU A 114 -16.60 15.13 -13.14
N ARG A 115 -16.07 15.27 -14.36
CA ARG A 115 -16.26 14.27 -15.41
C ARG A 115 -15.41 13.04 -15.16
N ILE A 116 -14.17 13.20 -14.69
CA ILE A 116 -13.33 12.07 -14.28
C ILE A 116 -14.01 11.30 -13.15
N ASP A 117 -14.56 12.02 -12.17
CA ASP A 117 -15.27 11.50 -11.00
C ASP A 117 -16.45 10.58 -11.35
N LYS A 118 -17.12 10.82 -12.47
CA LYS A 118 -18.19 9.96 -12.99
C LYS A 118 -17.68 8.67 -13.65
N ILE A 119 -16.41 8.62 -14.04
CA ILE A 119 -15.84 7.58 -14.89
C ILE A 119 -14.94 6.64 -14.09
N TRP A 120 -13.98 7.18 -13.33
CA TRP A 120 -12.93 6.39 -12.68
C TRP A 120 -13.42 5.31 -11.69
N PRO A 121 -14.58 5.45 -10.99
CA PRO A 121 -15.05 4.41 -10.08
C PRO A 121 -15.40 3.11 -10.82
N LYS A 122 -15.95 3.23 -12.04
CA LYS A 122 -16.34 2.10 -12.89
C LYS A 122 -15.26 1.69 -13.88
N LEU A 123 -14.34 2.59 -14.23
CA LEU A 123 -13.25 2.30 -15.16
C LEU A 123 -12.35 1.18 -14.60
N ARG A 124 -12.26 0.07 -15.35
CA ARG A 124 -11.40 -1.08 -15.04
C ARG A 124 -10.31 -1.30 -16.09
N VAL A 125 -10.60 -0.95 -17.35
CA VAL A 125 -9.68 -1.08 -18.47
C VAL A 125 -9.61 0.23 -19.24
N LEU A 126 -8.41 0.77 -19.39
CA LEU A 126 -8.09 1.87 -20.31
C LEU A 126 -7.13 1.33 -21.37
N ALA A 127 -7.64 1.13 -22.58
CA ALA A 127 -6.91 0.58 -23.71
C ALA A 127 -6.46 1.68 -24.68
N ARG A 128 -5.47 1.41 -25.55
CA ARG A 128 -4.82 2.41 -26.42
C ARG A 128 -4.51 3.71 -25.66
N SER A 129 -4.04 3.57 -24.42
CA SER A 129 -3.73 4.69 -23.54
C SER A 129 -2.41 5.32 -23.96
N SER A 130 -2.39 6.65 -24.08
CA SER A 130 -1.14 7.39 -24.15
C SER A 130 -0.53 7.55 -22.74
N PRO A 131 0.75 7.92 -22.63
CA PRO A 131 1.39 8.19 -21.34
C PRO A 131 0.71 9.34 -20.58
N THR A 132 0.26 10.37 -21.31
CA THR A 132 -0.50 11.48 -20.74
C THR A 132 -1.84 11.01 -20.17
N ASP A 133 -2.52 10.07 -20.83
CA ASP A 133 -3.79 9.53 -20.32
C ASP A 133 -3.61 8.78 -19.00
N LYS A 134 -2.53 7.99 -18.89
CA LYS A 134 -2.18 7.27 -17.65
C LYS A 134 -1.94 8.29 -16.52
N HIS A 135 -1.15 9.33 -16.77
CA HIS A 135 -0.91 10.40 -15.80
C HIS A 135 -2.21 11.12 -15.38
N THR A 136 -3.06 11.49 -16.35
CA THR A 136 -4.33 12.18 -16.09
C THR A 136 -5.28 11.33 -15.26
N LEU A 137 -5.37 10.02 -15.53
CA LEU A 137 -6.18 9.10 -14.74
C LEU A 137 -5.66 9.02 -13.29
N VAL A 138 -4.36 8.86 -13.09
CA VAL A 138 -3.74 8.78 -11.76
C VAL A 138 -3.98 10.05 -10.96
N LYS A 139 -3.71 11.21 -11.57
CA LYS A 139 -3.99 12.51 -10.96
C LYS A 139 -5.47 12.66 -10.62
N GLY A 140 -6.36 12.31 -11.55
CA GLY A 140 -7.79 12.41 -11.37
C GLY A 140 -8.33 11.52 -10.23
N ILE A 141 -7.79 10.32 -10.03
CA ILE A 141 -8.16 9.46 -8.88
C ILE A 141 -7.65 10.05 -7.56
N ILE A 142 -6.43 10.60 -7.56
CA ILE A 142 -5.81 11.21 -6.38
C ILE A 142 -6.55 12.48 -5.93
N ASP A 143 -7.00 13.28 -6.90
CA ASP A 143 -7.67 14.56 -6.67
C ASP A 143 -9.20 14.38 -6.49
N SER A 144 -9.73 13.17 -6.71
CA SER A 144 -11.16 12.87 -6.61
C SER A 144 -11.70 12.98 -5.19
N THR A 145 -12.91 13.54 -5.08
CA THR A 145 -13.67 13.69 -3.83
C THR A 145 -14.91 12.81 -3.75
N VAL A 146 -15.12 11.92 -4.73
CA VAL A 146 -16.30 11.03 -4.80
C VAL A 146 -16.39 10.09 -3.60
N SER A 147 -15.25 9.59 -3.14
CA SER A 147 -15.18 8.80 -1.92
C SER A 147 -14.92 9.70 -0.71
N GLU A 148 -15.53 9.37 0.43
CA GLU A 148 -15.32 10.08 1.72
C GLU A 148 -13.83 10.19 2.11
N GLN A 149 -13.00 9.29 1.59
CA GLN A 149 -11.57 9.27 1.82
C GLN A 149 -10.84 9.32 0.48
N ARG A 150 -9.77 10.11 0.40
CA ARG A 150 -8.83 10.13 -0.74
C ARG A 150 -8.29 8.73 -1.00
N GLN A 151 -8.36 8.27 -2.24
CA GLN A 151 -7.77 7.00 -2.64
C GLN A 151 -6.24 7.08 -2.64
N VAL A 152 -5.58 5.99 -2.27
CA VAL A 152 -4.13 5.84 -2.39
C VAL A 152 -3.85 5.04 -3.65
N VAL A 153 -3.09 5.61 -4.58
CA VAL A 153 -2.89 5.01 -5.91
C VAL A 153 -1.47 4.49 -6.04
N ALA A 154 -1.36 3.21 -6.35
CA ALA A 154 -0.12 2.58 -6.79
C ALA A 154 -0.12 2.43 -8.32
N VAL A 155 0.99 2.76 -8.97
CA VAL A 155 1.14 2.68 -10.44
C VAL A 155 2.34 1.83 -10.76
N THR A 156 2.21 0.97 -11.77
CA THR A 156 3.32 0.19 -12.34
C THR A 156 3.70 0.74 -13.71
N GLY A 157 5.00 0.77 -14.01
CA GLY A 157 5.51 1.17 -15.31
C GLY A 157 6.89 0.61 -15.60
N ASP A 158 7.22 0.47 -16.88
CA ASP A 158 8.48 -0.07 -17.39
C ASP A 158 9.15 0.88 -18.38
N GLY A 159 8.37 1.68 -19.13
CA GLY A 159 8.87 2.63 -20.11
C GLY A 159 9.25 4.00 -19.54
N THR A 160 10.10 4.72 -20.27
CA THR A 160 10.45 6.13 -20.00
C THR A 160 9.22 7.04 -19.96
N ASN A 161 8.22 6.69 -20.76
CA ASN A 161 6.92 7.34 -20.85
C ASN A 161 6.11 7.28 -19.55
N ASP A 162 6.37 6.30 -18.68
CA ASP A 162 5.61 6.12 -17.43
C ASP A 162 6.13 6.99 -16.28
N GLY A 163 7.29 7.63 -16.44
CA GLY A 163 7.93 8.45 -15.42
C GLY A 163 6.99 9.49 -14.76
N PRO A 164 6.26 10.33 -15.52
CA PRO A 164 5.33 11.30 -14.93
C PRO A 164 4.15 10.67 -14.17
N ALA A 165 3.69 9.49 -14.55
CA ALA A 165 2.61 8.79 -13.86
C ALA A 165 3.13 8.11 -12.58
N LEU A 166 4.30 7.47 -12.65
CA LEU A 166 5.00 6.88 -11.52
C LEU A 166 5.27 7.93 -10.43
N LYS A 167 5.83 9.09 -10.82
CA LYS A 167 6.15 10.15 -9.86
C LYS A 167 4.93 10.83 -9.24
N LYS A 168 3.79 10.80 -9.94
CA LYS A 168 2.53 11.40 -9.46
C LYS A 168 1.75 10.45 -8.53
N ALA A 169 1.96 9.14 -8.65
CA ALA A 169 1.34 8.14 -7.80
C ALA A 169 1.74 8.33 -6.33
N ASP A 170 0.94 7.78 -5.40
CA ASP A 170 1.38 7.73 -4.00
C ASP A 170 2.48 6.68 -3.80
N VAL A 171 2.50 5.64 -4.64
CA VAL A 171 3.57 4.63 -4.70
C VAL A 171 3.80 4.22 -6.17
N GLY A 172 4.98 4.50 -6.71
CA GLY A 172 5.42 4.06 -8.03
C GLY A 172 6.18 2.73 -7.98
N PHE A 173 5.81 1.77 -8.82
CA PHE A 173 6.49 0.49 -9.03
C PHE A 173 7.16 0.44 -10.40
N ALA A 174 8.47 0.21 -10.45
CA ALA A 174 9.19 -0.05 -11.69
C ALA A 174 9.52 -1.54 -11.86
N MET A 175 9.55 -1.97 -13.12
CA MET A 175 10.05 -3.30 -13.50
C MET A 175 11.58 -3.31 -13.45
N GLY A 176 12.17 -4.34 -12.83
CA GLY A 176 13.61 -4.47 -12.62
C GLY A 176 14.33 -5.02 -13.83
N ILE A 177 13.73 -5.99 -14.52
CA ILE A 177 14.33 -6.68 -15.67
C ILE A 177 14.00 -5.94 -16.96
N ALA A 178 12.71 -5.74 -17.25
CA ALA A 178 12.24 -5.07 -18.47
C ALA A 178 12.20 -3.54 -18.37
N GLY A 179 12.30 -2.97 -17.17
CA GLY A 179 12.13 -1.54 -16.97
C GLY A 179 13.38 -0.72 -17.32
N THR A 180 13.13 0.40 -18.00
CA THR A 180 14.12 1.44 -18.31
C THR A 180 14.65 2.12 -17.05
N ASP A 181 15.88 2.62 -17.10
CA ASP A 181 16.50 3.30 -15.95
C ASP A 181 15.72 4.56 -15.53
N VAL A 182 15.14 5.28 -16.51
CA VAL A 182 14.26 6.43 -16.24
C VAL A 182 13.03 6.02 -15.43
N ALA A 183 12.42 4.86 -15.72
CA ALA A 183 11.29 4.37 -14.94
C ALA A 183 11.71 3.98 -13.52
N LYS A 184 12.89 3.37 -13.36
CA LYS A 184 13.46 2.99 -12.05
C LYS A 184 13.73 4.22 -11.19
N GLU A 185 14.36 5.27 -11.75
CA GLU A 185 14.61 6.53 -11.05
C GLU A 185 13.34 7.29 -10.68
N ALA A 186 12.27 7.17 -11.48
CA ALA A 186 10.98 7.80 -11.20
C ALA A 186 10.13 7.04 -10.17
N SER A 187 10.47 5.78 -9.87
CA SER A 187 9.70 4.88 -8.99
C SER A 187 10.16 4.91 -7.53
N ASP A 188 9.29 4.47 -6.62
CA ASP A 188 9.61 4.33 -5.18
C ASP A 188 10.07 2.90 -4.84
N ILE A 189 9.59 1.90 -5.59
CA ILE A 189 9.90 0.48 -5.39
C ILE A 189 10.22 -0.17 -6.74
N ILE A 190 11.34 -0.90 -6.82
CA ILE A 190 11.74 -1.67 -8.00
C ILE A 190 11.43 -3.15 -7.77
N LEU A 191 10.68 -3.77 -8.66
CA LEU A 191 10.39 -5.21 -8.65
C LEU A 191 11.51 -5.97 -9.35
N THR A 192 12.32 -6.72 -8.62
CA THR A 192 13.48 -7.42 -9.21
C THR A 192 13.09 -8.62 -10.08
N ASP A 193 11.85 -9.12 -9.98
CA ASP A 193 11.35 -10.31 -10.66
C ASP A 193 10.23 -10.02 -11.68
N ASP A 194 9.90 -8.75 -11.91
CA ASP A 194 8.86 -8.31 -12.84
C ASP A 194 7.50 -9.00 -12.61
N ASN A 195 7.21 -9.38 -11.36
CA ASN A 195 6.03 -10.17 -11.02
C ASN A 195 4.98 -9.36 -10.25
N PHE A 196 3.73 -9.42 -10.71
CA PHE A 196 2.60 -8.79 -10.01
C PHE A 196 2.41 -9.34 -8.59
N SER A 197 2.76 -10.60 -8.35
CA SER A 197 2.71 -11.23 -7.02
C SER A 197 3.59 -10.50 -6.00
N SER A 198 4.69 -9.89 -6.44
CA SER A 198 5.59 -9.11 -5.59
C SER A 198 4.95 -7.82 -5.09
N ILE A 199 4.02 -7.22 -5.85
CA ILE A 199 3.20 -6.09 -5.40
C ILE A 199 2.29 -6.51 -4.25
N VAL A 200 1.67 -7.70 -4.34
CA VAL A 200 0.83 -8.24 -3.26
C VAL A 200 1.64 -8.45 -1.98
N LYS A 201 2.87 -8.95 -2.10
CA LYS A 201 3.80 -9.08 -0.98
C LYS A 201 4.18 -7.72 -0.39
N ALA A 202 4.46 -6.71 -1.22
CA ALA A 202 4.75 -5.36 -0.77
C ALA A 202 3.59 -4.76 0.03
N VAL A 203 2.34 -4.95 -0.42
CA VAL A 203 1.14 -4.55 0.32
C VAL A 203 1.05 -5.27 1.66
N MET A 204 1.35 -6.57 1.71
CA MET A 204 1.34 -7.35 2.94
C MET A 204 2.37 -6.82 3.95
N TRP A 205 3.59 -6.52 3.50
CA TRP A 205 4.63 -5.89 4.31
C TRP A 205 4.23 -4.50 4.79
N GLY A 206 3.63 -3.66 3.94
CA GLY A 206 3.13 -2.35 4.35
C GLY A 206 2.07 -2.43 5.46
N ARG A 207 1.15 -3.42 5.39
CA ARG A 207 0.18 -3.68 6.46
C ARG A 207 0.83 -4.16 7.74
N ASN A 208 1.87 -4.98 7.63
CA ASN A 208 2.61 -5.49 8.78
C ASN A 208 3.32 -4.36 9.54
N VAL A 209 4.03 -3.48 8.82
CA VAL A 209 4.71 -2.31 9.41
C VAL A 209 3.73 -1.44 10.20
N TYR A 210 2.55 -1.15 9.63
CA TYR A 210 1.53 -0.35 10.32
C TYR A 210 1.03 -1.02 11.61
N ASP A 211 0.79 -2.33 11.58
CA ASP A 211 0.34 -3.08 12.74
C ASP A 211 1.44 -3.16 13.81
N SER A 212 2.70 -3.37 13.44
CA SER A 212 3.85 -3.37 14.35
C SER A 212 4.02 -2.02 15.05
N ILE A 213 3.90 -0.90 14.32
CA ILE A 213 3.92 0.45 14.91
C ILE A 213 2.76 0.62 15.91
N SER A 214 1.57 0.15 15.55
CA SER A 214 0.39 0.25 16.44
C SER A 214 0.56 -0.58 17.72
N LYS A 215 1.15 -1.79 17.61
CA LYS A 215 1.47 -2.65 18.76
C LYS A 215 2.52 -2.01 19.66
N PHE A 216 3.59 -1.47 19.08
CA PHE A 216 4.63 -0.76 19.81
C PHE A 216 4.07 0.45 20.56
N LEU A 217 3.26 1.28 19.89
CA LEU A 217 2.61 2.42 20.53
C LEU A 217 1.68 2.01 21.67
N GLN A 218 1.00 0.85 21.55
CA GLN A 218 0.12 0.36 22.61
C GLN A 218 0.93 0.05 23.87
N PHE A 219 2.07 -0.63 23.69
CA PHE A 219 2.99 -0.95 24.76
C PHE A 219 3.56 0.34 25.39
N GLN A 220 4.15 1.22 24.58
CA GLN A 220 4.82 2.43 25.06
C GLN A 220 3.87 3.42 25.76
N LEU A 221 2.64 3.59 25.24
CA LEU A 221 1.65 4.44 25.90
C LEU A 221 1.17 3.86 27.23
N THR A 222 1.04 2.54 27.34
CA THR A 222 0.62 1.89 28.59
C THR A 222 1.65 2.14 29.70
N VAL A 223 2.93 1.88 29.40
CA VAL A 223 4.04 2.11 30.34
C VAL A 223 4.10 3.58 30.77
N ASN A 224 4.03 4.52 29.82
CA ASN A 224 4.10 5.95 30.13
C ASN A 224 2.93 6.42 31.00
N VAL A 225 1.70 5.97 30.72
CA VAL A 225 0.53 6.31 31.53
C VAL A 225 0.70 5.83 32.97
N VAL A 226 1.14 4.58 33.16
CA VAL A 226 1.38 4.02 34.50
C VAL A 226 2.50 4.76 35.22
N ALA A 227 3.64 4.97 34.56
CA ALA A 227 4.79 5.64 35.15
C ALA A 227 4.44 7.07 35.62
N VAL A 228 3.70 7.84 34.81
CA VAL A 228 3.26 9.19 35.17
C VAL A 228 2.30 9.18 36.36
N ILE A 229 1.31 8.28 36.36
CA ILE A 229 0.32 8.20 37.45
C ILE A 229 1.00 7.76 38.76
N VAL A 230 1.89 6.76 38.72
CA VAL A 230 2.62 6.28 39.90
C VAL A 230 3.51 7.38 40.46
N ALA A 231 4.24 8.10 39.61
CA ALA A 231 5.11 9.20 40.04
C ALA A 231 4.31 10.36 40.65
N PHE A 232 3.20 10.75 40.02
CA PHE A 232 2.34 11.83 40.50
C PHE A 232 1.68 11.47 41.84
N THR A 233 1.02 10.30 41.92
CA THR A 233 0.35 9.84 43.14
C THR A 233 1.34 9.56 44.27
N GLY A 234 2.51 9.01 43.95
CA GLY A 234 3.62 8.84 44.89
C GLY A 234 4.07 10.19 45.46
N ALA A 235 4.42 11.15 44.60
CA ALA A 235 4.84 12.47 45.05
C ALA A 235 3.78 13.19 45.90
N CYS A 236 2.49 13.05 45.59
CA CYS A 236 1.41 13.65 46.38
C CYS A 236 1.25 13.04 47.78
N ILE A 237 1.50 11.74 47.94
CA ILE A 237 1.23 11.01 49.19
C ILE A 237 2.48 10.88 50.06
N THR A 238 3.61 10.49 49.46
CA THR A 238 4.87 10.21 50.17
C THR A 238 5.86 11.38 50.16
N GLN A 239 5.49 12.54 49.56
CA GLN A 239 6.35 13.71 49.35
C GLN A 239 7.67 13.44 48.61
N ASP A 240 7.83 12.22 48.11
CA ASP A 240 8.94 11.75 47.28
C ASP A 240 8.39 10.77 46.25
N SER A 241 9.03 10.68 45.08
CA SER A 241 8.66 9.73 44.05
C SER A 241 9.27 8.35 44.38
N PRO A 242 8.48 7.27 44.33
CA PRO A 242 9.00 5.91 44.53
C PRO A 242 10.05 5.50 43.48
N LEU A 243 10.10 6.23 42.35
CA LEU A 243 11.04 6.03 41.26
C LEU A 243 11.99 7.21 41.18
N LYS A 244 13.30 6.97 41.30
CA LYS A 244 14.32 7.99 41.11
C LYS A 244 14.46 8.34 39.62
N ALA A 245 14.84 9.59 39.32
CA ALA A 245 15.01 10.07 37.94
C ALA A 245 15.90 9.17 37.06
N VAL A 246 17.00 8.64 37.62
CA VAL A 246 17.90 7.72 36.91
C VAL A 246 17.20 6.38 36.58
N GLN A 247 16.37 5.85 37.48
CA GLN A 247 15.65 4.60 37.26
C GLN A 247 14.58 4.76 36.19
N MET A 248 13.85 5.88 36.18
CA MET A 248 12.90 6.21 35.12
C MET A 248 13.56 6.31 33.75
N LEU A 249 14.75 6.94 33.70
CA LEU A 249 15.51 7.04 32.45
C LEU A 249 15.97 5.66 31.96
N TRP A 250 16.42 4.79 32.87
CA TRP A 250 16.77 3.41 32.54
C TRP A 250 15.58 2.58 32.04
N VAL A 251 14.42 2.69 32.69
CA VAL A 251 13.19 2.00 32.27
C VAL A 251 12.78 2.45 30.88
N ASN A 252 12.71 3.77 30.64
CA ASN A 252 12.34 4.30 29.32
C ASN A 252 13.35 3.89 28.24
N LEU A 253 14.65 4.03 28.50
CA LEU A 253 15.68 3.73 27.50
C LEU A 253 15.69 2.24 27.12
N ILE A 254 15.71 1.34 28.11
CA ILE A 254 15.79 -0.10 27.84
C ILE A 254 14.47 -0.60 27.28
N MET A 255 13.33 -0.24 27.88
CA MET A 255 12.03 -0.73 27.42
C MET A 255 11.71 -0.20 26.03
N ASP A 256 11.91 1.08 25.73
CA ASP A 256 11.59 1.61 24.40
C ASP A 256 12.48 0.98 23.32
N THR A 257 13.77 0.80 23.60
CA THR A 257 14.71 0.27 22.60
C THR A 257 14.51 -1.23 22.38
N LEU A 258 14.42 -2.03 23.45
CA LEU A 258 14.28 -3.48 23.32
C LEU A 258 12.86 -3.90 22.89
N ALA A 259 11.82 -3.23 23.41
CA ALA A 259 10.45 -3.54 23.01
C ALA A 259 10.14 -3.08 21.58
N SER A 260 10.69 -1.94 21.13
CA SER A 260 10.57 -1.56 19.72
C SER A 260 11.23 -2.59 18.81
N LEU A 261 12.44 -3.06 19.15
CA LEU A 261 13.12 -4.09 18.37
C LEU A 261 12.33 -5.41 18.33
N ALA A 262 11.79 -5.85 19.48
CA ALA A 262 11.02 -7.08 19.56
C ALA A 262 9.67 -7.00 18.79
N LEU A 263 8.95 -5.88 18.90
CA LEU A 263 7.61 -5.73 18.31
C LEU A 263 7.66 -5.30 16.84
N ALA A 264 8.75 -4.67 16.38
CA ALA A 264 8.92 -4.24 15.00
C ALA A 264 9.41 -5.36 14.06
N THR A 265 9.89 -6.48 14.59
CA THR A 265 10.53 -7.56 13.79
C THR A 265 9.62 -8.76 13.52
N GLU A 266 8.32 -8.64 13.77
CA GLU A 266 7.37 -9.71 13.48
C GLU A 266 7.21 -9.92 11.95
N PRO A 267 7.20 -11.18 11.46
CA PRO A 267 6.98 -11.46 10.05
C PRO A 267 5.51 -11.25 9.64
N PRO A 268 5.23 -10.83 8.40
CA PRO A 268 3.88 -10.67 7.90
C PRO A 268 3.15 -12.02 7.76
N THR A 269 1.82 -11.99 7.88
CA THR A 269 0.95 -13.15 7.67
C THR A 269 -0.12 -12.87 6.61
N GLU A 270 -0.61 -13.91 5.93
CA GLU A 270 -1.68 -13.76 4.93
C GLU A 270 -3.00 -13.23 5.51
N SER A 271 -3.21 -13.38 6.83
CA SER A 271 -4.37 -12.83 7.55
C SER A 271 -4.49 -11.31 7.37
N LEU A 272 -3.37 -10.62 7.17
CA LEU A 272 -3.31 -9.17 6.93
C LEU A 272 -4.05 -8.78 5.66
N LEU A 273 -4.22 -9.69 4.68
CA LEU A 273 -4.92 -9.45 3.41
C LEU A 273 -6.43 -9.73 3.49
N LEU A 274 -6.96 -10.16 4.64
CA LEU A 274 -8.39 -10.47 4.80
C LEU A 274 -9.24 -9.26 5.22
N ARG A 275 -8.60 -8.15 5.62
CA ARG A 275 -9.27 -6.92 6.04
C ARG A 275 -9.21 -5.83 4.97
N LYS A 276 -10.11 -4.86 5.05
CA LYS A 276 -10.07 -3.65 4.20
C LYS A 276 -8.85 -2.78 4.52
N PRO A 277 -8.37 -1.95 3.58
CA PRO A 277 -7.26 -1.02 3.83
C PRO A 277 -7.61 -0.01 4.93
N TYR A 278 -6.58 0.47 5.64
CA TYR A 278 -6.75 1.56 6.60
C TYR A 278 -7.01 2.88 5.86
N GLY A 279 -7.98 3.64 6.33
CA GLY A 279 -8.24 4.99 5.83
C GLY A 279 -7.17 5.97 6.30
N ARG A 280 -6.77 6.90 5.43
CA ARG A 280 -5.72 7.90 5.73
C ARG A 280 -6.01 8.73 6.98
N ASN A 281 -7.28 9.04 7.23
CA ASN A 281 -7.73 9.88 8.35
C ASN A 281 -8.16 9.06 9.58
N LYS A 282 -7.92 7.75 9.58
CA LYS A 282 -8.26 6.92 10.72
C LYS A 282 -7.31 7.25 11.89
N PRO A 283 -7.82 7.46 13.12
CA PRO A 283 -6.95 7.72 14.26
C PRO A 283 -6.00 6.55 14.49
N LEU A 284 -4.74 6.87 14.81
CA LEU A 284 -3.70 5.88 15.09
C LEU A 284 -4.07 5.01 16.30
N ILE A 285 -4.65 5.63 17.34
CA ILE A 285 -5.14 4.91 18.52
C ILE A 285 -6.59 4.47 18.26
N SER A 286 -6.77 3.17 18.01
CA SER A 286 -8.10 2.58 17.85
C SER A 286 -8.82 2.43 19.20
N ARG A 287 -10.15 2.29 19.17
CA ARG A 287 -10.95 2.03 20.39
C ARG A 287 -10.51 0.75 21.11
N THR A 288 -10.15 -0.28 20.35
CA THR A 288 -9.63 -1.55 20.91
C THR A 288 -8.27 -1.34 21.59
N MET A 289 -7.38 -0.58 20.95
CA MET A 289 -6.08 -0.21 21.52
C MET A 289 -6.25 0.60 22.80
N MET A 290 -7.16 1.59 22.83
CA MET A 290 -7.48 2.36 24.03
C MET A 290 -8.00 1.47 25.16
N LYS A 291 -8.90 0.52 24.85
CA LYS A 291 -9.39 -0.44 25.84
C LYS A 291 -8.25 -1.28 26.44
N ASN A 292 -7.32 -1.73 25.60
CA ASN A 292 -6.16 -2.50 26.05
C ASN A 292 -5.23 -1.64 26.93
N ILE A 293 -4.93 -0.40 26.51
CA ILE A 293 -4.10 0.54 27.28
C ILE A 293 -4.70 0.76 28.66
N LEU A 294 -5.99 1.13 28.73
CA LEU A 294 -6.66 1.41 30.00
C LEU A 294 -6.78 0.16 30.88
N GLY A 295 -7.07 -1.00 30.29
CA GLY A 295 -7.17 -2.26 31.03
C GLY A 295 -5.85 -2.69 31.66
N HIS A 296 -4.75 -2.66 30.89
CA HIS A 296 -3.42 -2.99 31.40
C HIS A 296 -2.90 -1.94 32.37
N ALA A 297 -3.11 -0.64 32.08
CA ALA A 297 -2.72 0.43 32.99
C ALA A 297 -3.44 0.31 34.33
N PHE A 298 -4.74 0.03 34.34
CA PHE A 298 -5.50 -0.18 35.58
C PHE A 298 -4.94 -1.37 36.38
N TYR A 299 -4.69 -2.51 35.73
CA TYR A 299 -4.10 -3.68 36.38
C TYR A 299 -2.73 -3.37 37.00
N GLN A 300 -1.82 -2.75 36.24
CA GLN A 300 -0.49 -2.39 36.72
C GLN A 300 -0.56 -1.38 37.88
N LEU A 301 -1.45 -0.39 37.81
CA LEU A 301 -1.64 0.57 38.90
C LEU A 301 -2.14 -0.11 40.18
N VAL A 302 -3.09 -1.04 40.08
CA VAL A 302 -3.57 -1.81 41.24
C VAL A 302 -2.42 -2.60 41.87
N VAL A 303 -1.62 -3.29 41.07
CA VAL A 303 -0.47 -4.06 41.57
C VAL A 303 0.57 -3.13 42.21
N VAL A 304 1.02 -2.09 41.50
CA VAL A 304 2.06 -1.17 41.98
C VAL A 304 1.61 -0.42 43.23
N PHE A 305 0.37 0.07 43.30
CA PHE A 305 -0.13 0.72 44.51
C PHE A 305 -0.35 -0.24 45.66
N THR A 306 -0.76 -1.49 45.40
CA THR A 306 -0.84 -2.50 46.46
C THR A 306 0.55 -2.78 47.04
N LEU A 307 1.57 -2.94 46.17
CA LEU A 307 2.95 -3.09 46.61
C LEU A 307 3.45 -1.85 47.35
N LEU A 308 3.15 -0.65 46.87
CA LEU A 308 3.65 0.60 47.46
C LEU A 308 3.00 0.94 48.82
N PHE A 309 1.71 0.64 49.02
CA PHE A 309 1.00 0.98 50.25
C PHE A 309 0.81 -0.17 51.23
N ALA A 310 0.80 -1.41 50.76
CA ALA A 310 0.60 -2.60 51.58
C ALA A 310 1.75 -3.61 51.51
N GLY A 311 2.73 -3.41 50.62
CA GLY A 311 3.85 -4.35 50.43
C GLY A 311 4.66 -4.60 51.70
N GLU A 312 4.88 -3.56 52.52
CA GLU A 312 5.57 -3.69 53.81
C GLU A 312 4.91 -4.71 54.76
N LYS A 313 3.57 -4.76 54.78
CA LYS A 313 2.80 -5.67 55.64
C LYS A 313 2.65 -7.05 55.02
N ILE A 314 2.61 -7.12 53.69
CA ILE A 314 2.42 -8.38 52.96
C ILE A 314 3.71 -9.20 52.95
N PHE A 315 4.86 -8.54 52.81
CA PHE A 315 6.16 -9.20 52.69
C PHE A 315 7.05 -9.08 53.93
N ASP A 316 6.55 -8.46 55.01
CA ASP A 316 7.27 -8.24 56.27
C ASP A 316 8.65 -7.58 56.06
N ILE A 317 8.64 -6.50 55.26
CA ILE A 317 9.85 -5.73 54.89
C ILE A 317 9.77 -4.31 55.44
N ASP A 318 10.94 -3.75 55.76
CA ASP A 318 11.03 -2.38 56.28
C ASP A 318 10.46 -1.36 55.29
N SER A 319 9.64 -0.43 55.81
CA SER A 319 9.00 0.59 54.99
C SER A 319 10.04 1.55 54.42
N GLY A 320 10.13 1.58 53.09
CA GLY A 320 10.89 2.61 52.38
C GLY A 320 10.28 4.03 52.41
N ARG A 321 9.07 4.20 52.95
CA ARG A 321 8.36 5.49 52.91
C ARG A 321 9.03 6.52 53.86
N ASN A 322 9.07 7.79 53.46
CA ASN A 322 9.68 8.90 54.21
C ASN A 322 11.18 8.74 54.53
N ALA A 323 11.91 7.97 53.72
CA ALA A 323 13.36 7.82 53.88
C ALA A 323 14.06 9.19 53.72
N PRO A 324 15.10 9.49 54.55
CA PRO A 324 15.80 10.77 54.46
C PRO A 324 16.50 10.96 53.11
N LEU A 325 16.67 12.22 52.71
CA LEU A 325 17.45 12.60 51.52
C LEU A 325 18.85 11.97 51.65
N HIS A 326 19.24 11.11 50.69
CA HIS A 326 20.46 10.26 50.68
C HIS A 326 20.38 8.84 51.30
N ALA A 327 19.21 8.37 51.73
CA ALA A 327 19.05 6.97 52.12
C ALA A 327 19.33 5.99 50.96
N PRO A 328 19.93 4.81 51.23
CA PRO A 328 20.10 3.77 50.23
C PRO A 328 18.74 3.30 49.71
N PRO A 329 18.65 2.80 48.46
CA PRO A 329 17.40 2.32 47.90
C PRO A 329 16.83 1.17 48.74
N SER A 330 15.65 1.38 49.32
CA SER A 330 14.96 0.40 50.17
C SER A 330 14.56 -0.85 49.37
N GLU A 331 14.50 -2.00 50.04
CA GLU A 331 14.00 -3.23 49.43
C GLU A 331 12.54 -3.08 48.96
N HIS A 332 11.75 -2.31 49.71
CA HIS A 332 10.37 -1.96 49.38
C HIS A 332 10.23 -1.24 48.02
N TYR A 333 11.07 -0.24 47.72
CA TYR A 333 11.00 0.45 46.42
C TYR A 333 11.63 -0.34 45.28
N LYS A 334 12.61 -1.21 45.55
CA LYS A 334 13.14 -2.14 44.53
C LYS A 334 12.06 -3.11 44.05
N LEU A 335 11.21 -3.61 44.96
CA LEU A 335 10.10 -4.49 44.62
C LEU A 335 9.07 -3.81 43.71
N CYS A 336 8.77 -2.53 43.99
CA CYS A 336 7.88 -1.70 43.17
C CYS A 336 8.47 -1.44 41.77
N LEU A 337 9.79 -1.20 41.67
CA LEU A 337 10.47 -0.95 40.40
C LEU A 337 10.46 -2.17 39.46
N ILE A 338 10.58 -3.39 40.00
CA ILE A 338 10.60 -4.63 39.19
C ILE A 338 9.23 -4.90 38.52
N HIS A 339 8.15 -4.46 39.15
CA HIS A 339 6.78 -4.72 38.69
C HIS A 339 6.17 -3.57 37.89
N LEU A 340 6.94 -2.50 37.64
CA LEU A 340 6.57 -1.36 36.80
C LEU A 340 6.92 -1.66 35.33
#